data_AF-H0F9Z4-F1
#
_entry.id   AF-H0F9Z4-F1
#
_cell.length_a   1.000
_cell.length_b   1.000
_cell.length_c   1.000
_cell.angle_alpha   90.00
_cell.angle_beta   90.00
_cell.angle_gamma   90.00
#
_symmetry.space_group_name_H-M   'P 1'
#
loop_
_entity.id
_entity.type
_entity.pdbx_description
1 polymer ?
#
loop_
_entity_poly.entity_id
_entity_poly.type
_entity_poly.pdbx_seq_one_letter_code
_entity_poly.pdbx_strand_id
1 'polypeptide(L)'
;MTEKVRFAVIIGAGTETEKLFADNYDGVTGDNHLVLFCSEADLSGYHAKLVRIPGLGSQIREKGVTKQKLWIPIAHIAAMSEHGGEDLPIGFGGSST
;
A
#
# COMPACT_ATOMS: atom_id res chain seq x y z
N MET A 1 0.96 -16.61 12.95
CA MET A 1 0.19 -16.32 11.73
C MET A 1 0.84 -15.13 11.05
N THR A 2 1.37 -15.32 9.84
CA THR A 2 1.85 -14.22 8.97
C THR A 2 0.62 -13.51 8.43
N GLU A 3 0.41 -12.24 8.81
CA GLU A 3 -0.66 -11.44 8.22
C GLU A 3 -0.47 -11.34 6.70
N LYS A 4 -1.58 -11.43 5.97
CA LYS A 4 -1.61 -11.34 4.52
C LYS A 4 -2.08 -9.95 4.10
N VAL A 5 -1.54 -9.46 2.99
CA VAL A 5 -2.08 -8.27 2.31
C VAL A 5 -3.52 -8.57 1.89
N ARG A 6 -4.41 -7.62 2.11
CA ARG A 6 -5.84 -7.70 1.78
C ARG A 6 -6.30 -6.54 0.91
N PHE A 7 -5.55 -5.45 0.84
CA PHE A 7 -5.91 -4.25 0.11
C PHE A 7 -4.70 -3.70 -0.64
N ALA A 8 -4.93 -3.27 -1.88
CA ALA A 8 -4.04 -2.36 -2.59
C ALA A 8 -4.66 -0.97 -2.55
N VAL A 9 -3.95 -0.02 -1.97
CA VAL A 9 -4.39 1.37 -1.83
C VAL A 9 -3.56 2.21 -2.80
N ILE A 10 -4.23 2.85 -3.75
CA ILE A 10 -3.60 3.69 -4.77
C ILE A 10 -3.64 5.14 -4.28
N ILE A 11 -2.47 5.77 -4.18
CA ILE A 11 -2.33 7.15 -3.76
C ILE A 11 -2.56 8.08 -4.96
N GLY A 12 -3.37 9.11 -4.75
CA GLY A 12 -3.65 10.12 -5.78
C GLY A 12 -2.42 10.91 -6.16
N ALA A 13 -2.26 11.14 -7.47
CA ALA A 13 -1.15 11.93 -8.00
C ALA A 13 -1.23 13.39 -7.56
N GLY A 14 -0.07 13.99 -7.32
CA GLY A 14 0.09 15.38 -6.88
C GLY A 14 -0.27 15.62 -5.41
N THR A 15 -0.69 14.59 -4.67
CA THR A 15 -1.07 14.73 -3.25
C THR A 15 0.16 14.89 -2.36
N GLU A 16 -0.02 15.50 -1.18
CA GLU A 16 1.04 15.54 -0.17
C GLU A 16 1.43 14.13 0.30
N THR A 17 0.47 13.20 0.33
CA THR A 17 0.71 11.80 0.65
C THR A 17 1.62 11.14 -0.40
N GLU A 18 1.43 11.40 -1.69
CA GLU A 18 2.32 10.87 -2.73
C GLU A 18 3.77 11.30 -2.49
N LYS A 19 4.00 12.58 -2.19
CA LYS A 19 5.34 13.12 -1.91
C LYS A 19 5.99 12.47 -0.68
N LEU A 20 5.21 12.20 0.37
CA LEU A 20 5.68 11.53 1.58
C LEU A 20 6.10 10.07 1.33
N PHE A 21 5.52 9.42 0.32
CA PHE A 21 5.78 8.03 -0.02
C PHE A 21 6.60 7.84 -1.31
N ALA A 22 7.16 8.91 -1.88
CA ALA A 22 7.84 8.90 -3.18
C ALA A 22 8.90 7.79 -3.31
N ASP A 23 9.66 7.52 -2.24
CA ASP A 23 10.67 6.44 -2.19
C ASP A 23 10.29 5.29 -1.25
N ASN A 24 9.07 5.32 -0.70
CA ASN A 24 8.63 4.38 0.32
C ASN A 24 7.25 3.80 -0.01
N TYR A 25 7.05 3.36 -1.24
CA TYR A 25 5.84 2.71 -1.73
C TYR A 25 6.05 1.19 -1.92
N ASP A 26 5.01 0.45 -2.27
CA ASP A 26 5.09 -1.01 -2.43
C ASP A 26 5.01 -1.48 -3.90
N GLY A 27 4.38 -0.68 -4.76
CA GLY A 27 4.39 -0.83 -6.21
C GLY A 27 3.97 0.46 -6.92
N VAL A 28 4.00 0.43 -8.26
CA VAL A 28 3.49 1.51 -9.12
C VAL A 28 2.48 0.95 -10.10
N THR A 29 1.43 1.72 -10.39
CA THR A 29 0.49 1.40 -11.47
C THR A 29 1.09 1.74 -12.84
N GLY A 30 0.45 1.29 -13.92
CA GLY A 30 0.87 1.66 -15.28
C GLY A 30 0.83 3.18 -15.56
N ASP A 31 0.02 3.91 -14.78
CA ASP A 31 -0.11 5.37 -14.85
C ASP A 31 0.78 6.08 -13.81
N ASN A 32 1.82 5.41 -13.28
CA ASN A 32 2.77 5.91 -12.29
C ASN A 32 2.18 6.32 -10.92
N HIS A 33 1.01 5.80 -10.55
CA HIS A 33 0.49 6.02 -9.19
C HIS A 33 1.17 5.10 -8.18
N LEU A 34 1.48 5.63 -7.00
CA LEU A 34 2.04 4.86 -5.90
C LEU A 34 1.00 3.93 -5.29
N VAL A 35 1.40 2.68 -5.03
CA VAL A 35 0.55 1.65 -4.41
C VAL A 35 1.10 1.31 -3.03
N LEU A 36 0.21 1.26 -2.03
CA LEU A 36 0.48 0.75 -0.69
C LEU A 36 -0.29 -0.55 -0.45
N PHE A 37 0.39 -1.59 -0.02
CA PHE A 37 -0.22 -2.87 0.32
C PHE A 37 -0.57 -2.92 1.81
N CYS A 38 -1.85 -3.18 2.10
CA CYS A 38 -2.40 -3.10 3.44
C CYS A 38 -3.13 -4.40 3.83
N SER A 39 -3.03 -4.82 5.09
CA SER A 39 -3.83 -5.91 5.67
C SER A 39 -5.16 -5.42 6.22
N GLU A 40 -5.24 -4.15 6.60
CA GLU A 40 -6.46 -3.52 7.13
C GLU A 40 -6.63 -2.13 6.54
N ALA A 41 -7.89 -1.76 6.28
CA ALA A 41 -8.29 -0.42 5.88
C ALA A 41 -9.63 -0.04 6.53
N ASP A 42 -9.64 1.10 7.22
CA ASP A 42 -10.84 1.73 7.80
C ASP A 42 -11.00 3.12 7.17
N LEU A 43 -12.07 3.29 6.38
CA LEU A 43 -12.41 4.51 5.65
C LEU A 43 -13.58 5.29 6.28
N SER A 44 -13.97 4.98 7.51
CA SER A 44 -15.17 5.58 8.14
C SER A 44 -15.01 7.04 8.59
N GLY A 45 -13.80 7.62 8.52
CA GLY A 45 -13.49 8.98 9.00
C GLY A 45 -12.96 9.92 7.92
N TYR A 46 -12.40 11.06 8.32
CA TYR A 46 -11.71 11.97 7.38
C TYR A 46 -10.32 11.46 6.95
N HIS A 47 -9.72 10.64 7.80
CA HIS A 47 -8.47 9.94 7.51
C HIS A 47 -8.73 8.45 7.44
N ALA A 48 -8.22 7.81 6.39
CA ALA A 48 -8.12 6.38 6.29
C ALA A 48 -7.12 5.88 7.32
N LYS A 49 -7.53 4.90 8.14
CA LYS A 49 -6.61 4.16 9.00
C LYS A 49 -6.21 2.88 8.28
N LEU A 50 -4.93 2.76 7.98
CA LEU A 50 -4.40 1.62 7.23
C LEU A 50 -3.37 0.88 8.07
N VAL A 51 -3.36 -0.45 7.97
CA VAL A 51 -2.23 -1.28 8.43
C VAL A 51 -1.50 -1.74 7.19
N ARG A 52 -0.39 -1.07 6.86
CA ARG A 52 0.46 -1.38 5.73
C ARG A 52 1.38 -2.55 6.06
N ILE A 53 1.55 -3.45 5.11
CA ILE A 53 2.59 -4.49 5.08
C ILE A 53 3.54 -4.14 3.94
N PRO A 54 4.75 -3.59 4.25
CA PRO A 54 5.68 -3.16 3.22
C PRO A 54 6.08 -4.26 2.23
N GLY A 55 5.93 -3.96 0.94
CA GLY A 55 6.35 -4.77 -0.20
C GLY A 55 7.86 -4.83 -0.36
N LEU A 56 8.33 -5.59 -1.35
CA LEU A 56 9.78 -5.66 -1.64
C LEU A 56 10.32 -4.32 -2.18
N GLY A 57 9.47 -3.51 -2.79
CA GLY A 57 9.83 -2.18 -3.29
C GLY A 57 9.93 -1.07 -2.22
N SER A 58 9.60 -1.36 -0.95
CA SER A 58 9.55 -0.34 0.10
C SER A 58 10.86 -0.22 0.87
N GLN A 59 11.43 0.98 0.90
CA GLN A 59 12.62 1.30 1.71
C GLN A 59 12.45 1.03 3.22
N ILE A 60 11.24 1.15 3.77
CA ILE A 60 11.05 0.89 5.21
C ILE A 60 11.24 -0.58 5.56
N ARG A 61 11.09 -1.48 4.58
CA ARG A 61 11.38 -2.91 4.75
C ARG A 61 12.87 -3.17 4.97
N GLU A 62 13.76 -2.40 4.32
CA GLU A 62 15.21 -2.46 4.55
C GLU A 62 15.58 -2.09 5.99
N LYS A 63 14.73 -1.29 6.65
CA LYS A 63 14.85 -0.92 8.07
C LYS A 63 14.25 -1.97 9.01
N GLY A 64 13.86 -3.13 8.50
CA GLY A 64 13.26 -4.23 9.28
C GLY A 64 11.80 -4.01 9.66
N VAL A 65 11.13 -3.00 9.11
CA VAL A 65 9.72 -2.75 9.40
C VAL A 65 8.85 -3.71 8.60
N THR A 66 8.14 -4.57 9.32
CA THR A 66 7.26 -5.58 8.72
C THR A 66 5.79 -5.16 8.69
N LYS A 67 5.42 -4.15 9.49
CA LYS A 67 4.10 -3.53 9.51
C LYS A 67 4.19 -2.06 9.88
N GLN A 68 3.33 -1.24 9.29
CA GLN A 68 3.25 0.19 9.58
C GLN A 68 1.79 0.64 9.67
N LYS A 69 1.42 1.29 10.78
CA LYS A 69 0.12 1.95 10.90
C LYS A 69 0.21 3.32 10.23
N LEU A 70 -0.75 3.62 9.37
CA LEU A 70 -0.81 4.87 8.62
C LEU A 70 -2.15 5.56 8.83
N TRP A 71 -2.09 6.89 8.87
CA TRP A 71 -3.26 7.76 8.77
C TRP A 71 -3.05 8.68 7.57
N ILE A 72 -3.87 8.51 6.55
CA ILE A 72 -3.81 9.33 5.33
C ILE A 72 -5.17 9.95 5.09
N PRO A 73 -5.26 11.20 4.58
CA PRO A 73 -6.55 11.78 4.21
C PRO A 73 -7.26 10.89 3.19
N ILE A 74 -8.56 10.62 3.38
CA ILE A 74 -9.31 9.79 2.42
C ILE A 74 -9.31 10.42 1.03
N ALA A 75 -9.34 11.75 0.95
CA ALA A 75 -9.23 12.49 -0.31
C ALA A 75 -7.92 12.25 -1.07
N HIS A 76 -6.88 11.70 -0.43
CA HIS A 76 -5.62 11.35 -1.09
C HIS A 76 -5.59 9.92 -1.62
N ILE A 77 -6.64 9.13 -1.39
CA ILE A 77 -6.79 7.79 -1.96
C ILE A 77 -7.52 7.92 -3.29
N ALA A 78 -6.84 7.60 -4.39
CA ALA A 78 -7.46 7.60 -5.72
C ALA A 78 -8.37 6.38 -5.91
N ALA A 79 -7.91 5.22 -5.43
CA ALA A 79 -8.66 3.97 -5.50
C ALA A 79 -8.19 2.98 -4.44
N MET A 80 -9.04 2.02 -4.11
CA MET A 80 -8.72 0.89 -3.24
C MET A 80 -9.33 -0.38 -3.83
N SER A 81 -8.54 -1.43 -3.93
CA SER A 81 -9.00 -2.76 -4.36
C SER A 81 -8.76 -3.77 -3.25
N GLU A 82 -9.76 -4.61 -3.00
CA GLU A 82 -9.60 -5.79 -2.17
C GLU A 82 -8.82 -6.86 -2.95
N HIS A 83 -7.83 -7.46 -2.29
CA HIS A 83 -7.13 -8.65 -2.75
C HIS A 83 -7.67 -9.85 -1.96
N GLY A 84 -8.58 -10.60 -2.61
CA GLY A 84 -9.11 -11.88 -2.14
C GLY A 84 -8.05 -12.96 -2.38
N GLY A 85 -7.19 -13.19 -1.38
CA GLY A 85 -5.92 -13.89 -1.58
C GLY A 85 -5.99 -15.34 -2.05
N GLU A 86 -5.07 -15.67 -2.96
CA GLU A 86 -4.11 -16.78 -2.91
C GLU A 86 -2.75 -16.29 -3.45
N ASP A 87 -2.79 -15.41 -4.45
CA ASP A 87 -1.62 -14.75 -5.03
C ASP A 87 -1.20 -13.48 -4.28
N LEU A 88 0.12 -13.30 -4.14
CA LEU A 88 0.71 -12.05 -3.69
C LEU A 88 0.53 -10.98 -4.79
N PRO A 89 0.18 -9.73 -4.43
CA PRO A 89 0.03 -8.68 -5.44
C PRO A 89 1.36 -8.41 -6.16
N ILE A 90 1.24 -8.00 -7.43
CA ILE A 90 2.39 -7.65 -8.30
C ILE A 90 3.25 -6.60 -7.55
N GLY A 91 4.50 -6.95 -7.23
CA GLY A 91 5.39 -6.18 -6.35
C GLY A 91 5.89 -6.92 -5.10
N PHE A 92 5.32 -8.09 -4.79
CA PHE A 92 5.79 -8.99 -3.73
C PHE A 92 6.58 -10.21 -4.19
N GLY A 93 6.89 -10.30 -5.50
CA GLY A 93 7.66 -11.41 -6.07
C GLY A 93 6.83 -12.67 -6.23
N GLY A 94 6.03 -12.73 -7.29
CA GLY A 94 5.48 -13.97 -7.82
C GLY A 94 5.76 -13.99 -9.31
N SER A 95 6.85 -14.64 -9.72
CA SER A 95 7.02 -14.99 -11.13
C SER A 95 5.93 -15.99 -11.46
N SER A 96 4.87 -15.55 -12.14
CA SER A 96 3.96 -16.47 -12.82
C SER A 96 4.82 -17.29 -13.78
N THR A 97 4.98 -18.57 -13.47
CA THR A 97 5.64 -19.55 -14.35
C THR A 97 4.61 -20.07 -15.34
#